data_AF-A0A2T7UG21-F1
#
_entry.id   AF-A0A2T7UG21-F1
#
_cell.length_a   1.000
_cell.length_b   1.000
_cell.length_c   1.000
_cell.angle_alpha   90.00
_cell.angle_beta   90.00
_cell.angle_gamma   90.00
#
_symmetry.space_group_name_H-M   'P 1'
#
loop_
_entity.id
_entity.type
_entity.pdbx_description
1 polymer ?
#
loop_
_entity_poly.entity_id
_entity_poly.type
_entity_poly.pdbx_seq_one_letter_code
_entity_poly.pdbx_strand_id
1 'polypeptide(L)'
;MSRIVDPEKKKALCARLARIEGQLRGLQRLIESDADCEKVAQQMAASRKALDKSFFAMVGCMIEQGDQSPHQVAEMLTKFA
;
A
#
# COMPACT_ATOMS: atom_id res chain seq x y z
N MET A 1 0.89 -21.12 5.66
CA MET A 1 1.18 -19.89 4.89
C MET A 1 -0.12 -19.37 4.32
N SER A 2 -0.65 -18.29 4.88
CA SER A 2 -1.82 -17.57 4.36
C SER A 2 -1.63 -17.18 2.88
N ARG A 3 -2.70 -17.30 2.08
CA ARG A 3 -2.72 -16.96 0.63
C ARG A 3 -3.92 -16.08 0.33
N ILE A 4 -3.76 -15.14 -0.62
CA ILE A 4 -4.87 -14.31 -1.13
C ILE A 4 -5.67 -15.15 -2.15
N VAL A 5 -6.61 -15.95 -1.66
CA VAL A 5 -7.42 -16.87 -2.47
C VAL A 5 -8.74 -16.26 -2.95
N ASP A 6 -9.24 -15.26 -2.25
CA ASP A 6 -10.49 -14.57 -2.62
C ASP A 6 -10.26 -13.72 -3.88
N PRO A 7 -10.98 -14.00 -4.98
CA PRO A 7 -10.79 -13.31 -6.26
C PRO A 7 -11.15 -11.83 -6.21
N GLU A 8 -12.15 -11.43 -5.42
CA GLU A 8 -12.57 -10.04 -5.27
C GLU A 8 -11.52 -9.25 -4.49
N LYS A 9 -11.00 -9.82 -3.39
CA LYS A 9 -9.89 -9.21 -2.63
C LYS A 9 -8.63 -9.08 -3.47
N LYS A 10 -8.29 -10.12 -4.24
CA LYS A 10 -7.15 -10.10 -5.17
C LYS A 10 -7.31 -8.98 -6.20
N LYS A 11 -8.45 -8.90 -6.88
CA LYS A 11 -8.75 -7.85 -7.86
C LYS A 11 -8.67 -6.46 -7.23
N ALA A 12 -9.24 -6.28 -6.04
CA ALA A 12 -9.24 -5.01 -5.34
C ALA A 12 -7.83 -4.57 -4.89
N LEU A 13 -6.98 -5.49 -4.44
CA LEU A 13 -5.57 -5.20 -4.11
C LEU A 13 -4.78 -4.85 -5.37
N CYS A 14 -4.88 -5.64 -6.44
CA CYS A 14 -4.24 -5.35 -7.72
C CYS A 14 -4.65 -3.99 -8.27
N ALA A 15 -5.93 -3.63 -8.20
CA ALA A 15 -6.41 -2.32 -8.64
C ALA A 15 -5.85 -1.15 -7.82
N ARG A 16 -5.60 -1.34 -6.51
CA ARG A 16 -4.93 -0.34 -5.67
C ARG A 16 -3.46 -0.20 -6.05
N LEU A 17 -2.75 -1.31 -6.23
CA LEU A 17 -1.34 -1.31 -6.64
C LEU A 17 -1.15 -0.67 -8.02
N ALA A 18 -2.03 -0.91 -8.99
CA ALA A 18 -1.97 -0.27 -10.30
C ALA A 18 -2.10 1.26 -10.22
N ARG A 19 -2.90 1.79 -9.28
CA ARG A 19 -2.97 3.24 -9.03
C ARG A 19 -1.67 3.77 -8.43
N ILE A 20 -1.10 3.07 -7.45
CA ILE A 20 0.18 3.43 -6.82
C ILE A 20 1.30 3.44 -7.87
N GLU A 21 1.35 2.44 -8.75
CA GLU A 21 2.29 2.40 -9.88
C GLU A 21 2.16 3.65 -10.78
N GLY A 22 0.92 4.08 -11.04
CA GLY A 22 0.65 5.35 -11.72
C GLY A 22 1.23 6.57 -10.99
N GLN A 23 1.12 6.62 -9.65
CA GLN A 23 1.72 7.68 -8.84
C GLN A 23 3.25 7.64 -8.89
N LEU A 24 3.87 6.46 -8.83
CA LEU A 24 5.32 6.30 -8.92
C LEU A 24 5.86 6.74 -10.29
N ARG A 25 5.17 6.41 -11.39
CA ARG A 25 5.50 6.95 -12.72
C ARG A 25 5.35 8.47 -12.77
N GLY A 26 4.34 9.03 -12.09
CA GLY A 26 4.18 10.47 -11.94
C GLY A 26 5.34 11.13 -11.21
N LEU A 27 5.82 10.51 -10.13
CA LEU A 27 6.98 10.96 -9.36
C LEU A 27 8.25 10.97 -10.21
N GLN A 28 8.52 9.90 -10.96
CA GLN A 28 9.67 9.84 -11.88
C GLN A 28 9.64 11.00 -12.86
N ARG A 29 8.50 11.27 -13.50
CA ARG A 29 8.34 12.41 -14.42
C ARG A 29 8.55 13.77 -13.74
N LEU A 30 8.09 13.94 -12.50
CA LEU A 30 8.32 15.18 -11.74
C LEU A 30 9.82 15.39 -11.50
N ILE A 31 10.54 14.34 -11.15
CA ILE A 31 12.00 14.39 -10.93
C ILE A 31 12.72 14.69 -12.25
N GLU A 32 12.36 14.01 -13.34
CA GLU A 32 12.93 14.23 -14.67
C GLU A 32 12.65 15.63 -15.24
N SER A 33 11.59 16.29 -14.76
CA SER A 33 11.20 17.64 -15.17
C SER A 33 11.71 18.74 -14.23
N ASP A 34 12.67 18.41 -13.33
CA ASP A 34 13.23 19.32 -12.33
C ASP A 34 12.16 20.03 -11.48
N ALA A 35 11.07 19.32 -11.15
CA ALA A 35 10.00 19.88 -10.32
C ALA A 35 10.50 20.19 -8.90
N ASP A 36 9.83 21.15 -8.26
CA ASP A 36 10.13 21.55 -6.88
C ASP A 36 10.15 20.36 -5.90
N CYS A 37 11.16 20.34 -5.02
CA CYS A 37 11.39 19.26 -4.07
C CYS A 37 10.22 19.07 -3.10
N GLU A 38 9.55 20.15 -2.68
CA GLU A 38 8.36 20.09 -1.82
C GLU A 38 7.22 19.39 -2.55
N LYS A 39 7.02 19.69 -3.85
CA LYS A 39 6.01 19.04 -4.69
C LYS A 39 6.30 17.55 -4.85
N VAL A 40 7.55 17.17 -5.09
CA VAL A 40 7.96 15.76 -5.17
C VAL A 40 7.71 15.06 -3.83
N ALA A 41 8.11 15.68 -2.71
CA ALA A 41 7.92 15.14 -1.36
C ALA A 41 6.44 14.94 -1.02
N GLN A 42 5.57 15.89 -1.37
CA GLN A 42 4.12 15.77 -1.17
C GLN A 42 3.53 14.58 -1.95
N GLN A 43 3.91 14.41 -3.22
CA GLN A 43 3.44 13.28 -4.03
C GLN A 43 4.00 11.93 -3.53
N MET A 44 5.23 11.94 -3.01
CA MET A 44 5.83 10.75 -2.41
C MET A 44 5.10 10.36 -1.11
N ALA A 45 4.77 11.33 -0.26
CA ALA A 45 3.97 11.11 0.94
C ALA A 45 2.56 10.58 0.60
N ALA A 46 1.91 11.11 -0.43
CA ALA A 46 0.63 10.59 -0.92
C ALA A 46 0.73 9.13 -1.41
N SER A 47 1.81 8.79 -2.11
CA SER A 47 2.07 7.43 -2.61
C SER A 47 2.32 6.45 -1.46
N ARG A 48 3.12 6.85 -0.45
CA ARG A 48 3.33 6.08 0.78
C ARG A 48 2.00 5.78 1.48
N LYS A 49 1.18 6.82 1.72
CA LYS A 49 -0.12 6.66 2.36
C LYS A 49 -1.08 5.75 1.59
N ALA A 50 -1.04 5.76 0.26
CA ALA A 50 -1.83 4.85 -0.56
C ALA A 50 -1.35 3.39 -0.44
N LEU A 51 -0.03 3.19 -0.36
CA LEU A 51 0.58 1.88 -0.13
C LEU A 51 0.23 1.35 1.26
N ASP A 52 0.33 2.17 2.31
CA ASP A 52 -0.01 1.78 3.69
C ASP A 52 -1.47 1.30 3.79
N LYS A 53 -2.40 2.03 3.17
CA LYS A 53 -3.81 1.60 3.10
C LYS A 53 -3.99 0.25 2.40
N SER A 54 -3.17 -0.03 1.39
CA SER A 54 -3.21 -1.30 0.66
C SER A 54 -2.61 -2.43 1.50
N PHE A 55 -1.55 -2.14 2.25
CA PHE A 55 -0.95 -3.05 3.23
C PHE A 55 -1.95 -3.40 4.33
N PHE A 56 -2.63 -2.43 4.92
CA PHE A 56 -3.65 -2.68 5.95
C PHE A 56 -4.82 -3.53 5.45
N ALA A 57 -5.27 -3.29 4.22
CA ALA A 57 -6.29 -4.14 3.59
C ALA A 57 -5.81 -5.59 3.41
N MET A 58 -4.53 -5.79 3.07
CA MET A 58 -3.93 -7.12 2.95
C MET A 58 -3.82 -7.82 4.31
N VAL A 59 -3.34 -7.12 5.34
CA VAL A 59 -3.23 -7.67 6.70
C VAL A 59 -4.61 -7.99 7.28
N GLY A 60 -5.64 -7.18 7.01
CA GLY A 60 -7.02 -7.50 7.35
C GLY A 60 -7.50 -8.84 6.79
N CYS A 61 -7.06 -9.21 5.58
CA CYS A 61 -7.36 -10.52 5.01
C CYS A 61 -6.72 -11.67 5.80
N MET A 62 -5.58 -11.44 6.47
CA MET A 62 -4.93 -12.46 7.31
C MET A 62 -5.71 -12.73 8.60
N ILE A 63 -6.34 -11.68 9.16
CA ILE A 63 -7.23 -11.82 10.33
C ILE A 63 -8.46 -12.66 9.98
N GLU A 64 -9.11 -12.34 8.86
CA GLU A 64 -10.32 -13.04 8.41
C GLU A 64 -10.09 -14.53 8.12
N GLN A 65 -8.85 -14.91 7.80
CA GLN A 65 -8.45 -16.31 7.59
C GLN A 65 -8.13 -17.04 8.91
N GLY A 66 -8.17 -16.37 10.06
CA GLY A 66 -7.95 -16.96 11.38
C GLY A 66 -6.48 -17.31 11.70
N ASP A 67 -5.53 -16.83 10.89
CA ASP A 67 -4.12 -17.26 10.94
C ASP A 67 -3.25 -16.40 11.89
N GLN A 68 -3.81 -15.31 12.44
CA GLN A 68 -3.10 -14.32 13.26
C GLN A 68 -4.00 -13.74 14.36
N SER A 69 -3.45 -13.53 15.56
CA SER A 69 -4.17 -12.81 16.62
C SER A 69 -4.26 -11.30 16.32
N PRO A 70 -5.29 -10.58 16.81
CA PRO A 70 -5.39 -9.12 16.66
C PRO A 70 -4.17 -8.36 17.16
N HIS A 71 -3.48 -8.89 18.19
CA HIS A 71 -2.24 -8.32 18.72
C HIS A 71 -1.07 -8.43 17.72
N GLN A 72 -0.92 -9.57 17.05
CA GLN A 72 0.12 -9.74 16.02
C GLN A 72 -0.11 -8.83 14.81
N VAL A 73 -1.38 -8.60 14.46
CA VAL A 73 -1.70 -7.60 13.44
C VAL A 73 -1.36 -6.20 13.90
N ALA A 74 -1.72 -5.81 15.12
CA ALA A 74 -1.33 -4.50 15.66
C ALA A 74 0.20 -4.31 15.63
N GLU A 75 0.99 -5.31 16.01
CA GLU A 75 2.45 -5.26 15.89
C GLU A 75 2.92 -5.09 14.43
N MET A 76 2.36 -5.83 13.48
CA MET A 76 2.70 -5.64 12.06
C MET A 76 2.38 -4.21 11.60
N LEU A 77 1.24 -3.66 12.00
CA LEU A 77 0.86 -2.29 11.65
C LEU A 77 1.83 -1.26 12.23
N THR A 78 2.37 -1.51 13.43
CA THR A 78 3.28 -0.57 14.11
C THR A 78 4.72 -0.68 13.62
N LYS A 79 5.14 -1.86 13.15
CA LYS A 79 6.51 -2.11 12.65
C LYS A 79 6.78 -1.46 11.28
N PHE A 80 5.74 -1.11 10.54
CA PHE A 80 5.82 -0.55 9.19
C PHE A 80 5.20 0.86 9.06
N ALA A 81 4.79 1.48 10.19
CA ALA A 81 4.36 2.87 10.26
C ALA A 81 5.57 3.82 10.48
#